data_AF-A0A661ZNZ4-F1
#
_entry.id   AF-A0A661ZNZ4-F1
#
_cell.length_a   1.000
_cell.length_b   1.000
_cell.length_c   1.000
_cell.angle_alpha   90.00
_cell.angle_beta   90.00
_cell.angle_gamma   90.00
#
_symmetry.space_group_name_H-M   'P 1'
#
loop_
_entity.id
_entity.type
_entity.pdbx_description
1 polymer ?
#
loop_
_entity_poly.entity_id
_entity_poly.type
_entity_poly.pdbx_seq_one_letter_code
_entity_poly.pdbx_strand_id
1 'polypeptide(L)'
;GLWTDTDLGYPFDDYVACDVQRGAYYTYNGVPVDGNGQPQAYGEHPPAFGVLFLGGPYLDPDNEDNPKYDAEGNQLCNESINGLNFGDTIIDNERYGMTRYHYYCNSGSAYMHNPDDAGDYYNYLNGFWLDSTRVQYGEWGQPGATGPDCNFMYPGDSDTCNWGTDGILPNGGLNTPGNYWTEESVGNNPDDRRGLGVSGPFTFEPGAVHKLDIAYVFARDFDGTALSSVELLKERFDYLKDLFENNEDFFSGITDKKQMGHQLNTYPNPVNEILYFDIDNDQAGLEYQIYSANGTLVMEGGFSSGLKHEIDLRTIKEGLYVLKVIGGDQVYLSKFIKR
;
A
#
# COMPACT_ATOMS: atom_id res chain seq x y z
N GLY A 1 1.31 8.57 -2.29
CA GLY A 1 0.21 8.24 -1.37
C GLY A 1 -0.34 6.87 -1.72
N LEU A 2 -0.96 6.21 -0.74
CA LEU A 2 -1.68 4.95 -0.86
C LEU A 2 -3.14 5.23 -0.53
N TRP A 3 -4.00 5.13 -1.55
CA TRP A 3 -5.44 5.27 -1.41
C TRP A 3 -6.06 3.91 -1.19
N THR A 4 -6.92 3.81 -0.19
CA THR A 4 -7.61 2.58 0.17
C THR A 4 -9.09 2.87 0.34
N ASP A 5 -9.90 2.17 -0.45
CA ASP A 5 -11.34 2.08 -0.31
C ASP A 5 -11.62 0.73 0.34
N THR A 6 -11.79 0.72 1.67
CA THR A 6 -11.78 -0.54 2.42
C THR A 6 -13.10 -1.29 2.27
N ASP A 7 -14.24 -0.57 2.20
CA ASP A 7 -15.60 -1.12 2.26
C ASP A 7 -15.67 -2.30 3.25
N LEU A 8 -15.53 -2.04 4.56
CA LEU A 8 -15.30 -3.11 5.55
C LEU A 8 -16.58 -3.91 5.83
N GLY A 9 -16.93 -4.76 4.87
CA GLY A 9 -18.22 -5.40 4.81
C GLY A 9 -19.31 -4.44 4.34
N TYR A 10 -20.14 -3.91 5.23
CA TYR A 10 -21.14 -2.90 4.90
C TYR A 10 -20.55 -1.48 4.98
N PRO A 11 -20.30 -0.82 3.84
CA PRO A 11 -19.49 0.40 3.83
C PRO A 11 -20.13 1.58 4.56
N PHE A 12 -21.45 1.59 4.75
CA PHE A 12 -22.14 2.72 5.39
C PHE A 12 -22.08 2.68 6.92
N ASP A 13 -21.27 1.80 7.51
CA ASP A 13 -21.02 1.81 8.94
C ASP A 13 -19.53 1.86 9.32
N ASP A 14 -18.69 2.33 8.39
CA ASP A 14 -17.25 2.46 8.58
C ASP A 14 -16.85 3.78 9.28
N TYR A 15 -15.85 3.65 10.15
CA TYR A 15 -15.00 4.72 10.66
C TYR A 15 -13.56 4.50 10.20
N VAL A 16 -12.78 5.57 10.28
CA VAL A 16 -11.35 5.60 9.97
C VAL A 16 -10.53 6.27 11.06
N ALA A 17 -9.31 5.80 11.22
CA ALA A 17 -8.33 6.40 12.11
C ALA A 17 -6.91 6.10 11.65
N CYS A 18 -5.93 6.73 12.31
CA CYS A 18 -4.53 6.40 12.12
C CYS A 18 -3.79 6.15 13.43
N ASP A 19 -2.67 5.44 13.32
CA ASP A 19 -1.71 5.22 14.39
C ASP A 19 -0.35 5.77 13.95
N VAL A 20 0.01 6.93 14.50
CA VAL A 20 1.21 7.69 14.13
C VAL A 20 2.48 6.96 14.55
N GLN A 21 2.53 6.40 15.75
CA GLN A 21 3.68 5.62 16.24
C GLN A 21 3.95 4.38 15.40
N ARG A 22 2.89 3.65 15.04
CA ARG A 22 3.04 2.43 14.23
C ARG A 22 3.31 2.77 12.77
N GLY A 23 2.87 3.94 12.30
CA GLY A 23 2.93 4.31 10.89
C GLY A 23 1.83 3.60 10.10
N ALA A 24 0.61 3.59 10.64
CA ALA A 24 -0.50 2.85 10.07
C ALA A 24 -1.78 3.69 10.00
N TYR A 25 -2.69 3.29 9.12
CA TYR A 25 -4.08 3.75 9.17
C TYR A 25 -5.04 2.59 8.99
N TYR A 26 -6.26 2.74 9.48
CA TYR A 26 -7.19 1.62 9.55
C TYR A 26 -8.65 2.07 9.47
N THR A 27 -9.48 1.13 9.02
CA THR A 27 -10.93 1.18 8.96
C THR A 27 -11.50 0.15 9.93
N TYR A 28 -12.60 0.51 10.58
CA TYR A 28 -13.31 -0.34 11.55
C TYR A 28 -14.76 0.12 11.63
N ASN A 29 -15.67 -0.75 12.05
CA ASN A 29 -17.08 -0.39 12.11
C ASN A 29 -17.36 0.53 13.31
N GLY A 30 -18.11 1.61 13.06
CA GLY A 30 -18.57 2.53 14.08
C GLY A 30 -19.75 2.03 14.91
N VAL A 31 -20.26 0.83 14.60
CA VAL A 31 -21.34 0.14 15.32
C VAL A 31 -20.96 -1.31 15.62
N PRO A 32 -21.59 -1.96 16.62
CA PRO A 32 -21.23 -3.33 17.02
C PRO A 32 -21.58 -4.45 16.02
N VAL A 33 -22.43 -4.17 15.03
CA VAL A 33 -22.91 -5.14 14.03
C VAL A 33 -22.69 -4.52 12.67
N ASP A 34 -21.86 -5.17 11.86
CA ASP A 34 -21.64 -4.79 10.47
C ASP A 34 -22.86 -5.13 9.62
N GLY A 35 -23.49 -4.09 9.08
CA GLY A 35 -24.66 -4.17 8.24
C GLY A 35 -25.91 -4.76 8.89
N ASN A 36 -26.81 -5.24 8.05
CA ASN A 36 -28.12 -5.77 8.42
C ASN A 36 -28.39 -7.14 7.75
N GLY A 37 -27.33 -7.92 7.51
CA GLY A 37 -27.40 -9.26 6.90
C GLY A 37 -27.28 -9.28 5.38
N GLN A 38 -26.72 -8.23 4.77
CA GLN A 38 -26.33 -8.25 3.36
C GLN A 38 -25.18 -9.23 3.11
N PRO A 39 -25.00 -9.76 1.88
CA PRO A 39 -23.98 -10.77 1.59
C PRO A 39 -22.54 -10.36 1.89
N GLN A 40 -22.23 -9.07 1.79
CA GLN A 40 -20.89 -8.53 2.07
C GLN A 40 -20.66 -8.26 3.56
N ALA A 41 -21.73 -8.16 4.37
CA ALA A 41 -21.62 -7.76 5.76
C ALA A 41 -21.11 -8.90 6.65
N TYR A 42 -20.19 -8.60 7.55
CA TYR A 42 -19.59 -9.50 8.52
C TYR A 42 -20.52 -9.83 9.71
N GLY A 43 -21.52 -9.00 10.00
CA GLY A 43 -22.46 -9.17 11.11
C GLY A 43 -21.87 -8.81 12.48
N GLU A 44 -22.26 -9.54 13.53
CA GLU A 44 -21.70 -9.35 14.87
C GLU A 44 -20.17 -9.57 14.88
N HIS A 45 -19.51 -8.88 15.82
CA HIS A 45 -18.05 -8.91 15.97
C HIS A 45 -17.33 -8.50 14.68
N PRO A 46 -17.53 -7.26 14.20
CA PRO A 46 -16.91 -6.79 12.98
C PRO A 46 -15.38 -6.83 13.06
N PRO A 47 -14.69 -7.05 11.92
CA PRO A 47 -13.24 -6.92 11.86
C PRO A 47 -12.77 -5.47 11.96
N ALA A 48 -11.45 -5.30 11.99
CA ALA A 48 -10.76 -4.07 11.63
C ALA A 48 -9.75 -4.41 10.53
N PHE A 49 -9.52 -3.47 9.62
CA PHE A 49 -8.55 -3.60 8.53
C PHE A 49 -7.66 -2.38 8.49
N GLY A 50 -6.37 -2.56 8.24
CA GLY A 50 -5.48 -1.42 8.10
C GLY A 50 -4.27 -1.65 7.22
N VAL A 51 -3.61 -0.55 6.93
CA VAL A 51 -2.43 -0.43 6.08
C VAL A 51 -1.30 0.06 6.96
N LEU A 52 -0.25 -0.75 7.07
CA LEU A 52 0.94 -0.48 7.85
C LEU A 52 2.10 -0.16 6.91
N PHE A 53 2.77 0.96 7.15
CA PHE A 53 4.03 1.30 6.51
C PHE A 53 5.18 0.67 7.29
N LEU A 54 5.80 -0.34 6.69
CA LEU A 54 6.99 -1.01 7.24
C LEU A 54 8.27 -0.27 6.85
N GLY A 55 8.29 0.32 5.65
CA GLY A 55 9.37 1.16 5.17
C GLY A 55 8.98 1.86 3.88
N GLY A 56 9.21 3.16 3.80
CA GLY A 56 8.89 4.00 2.67
C GLY A 56 10.11 4.36 1.83
N PRO A 57 9.97 5.41 1.00
CA PRO A 57 11.10 6.00 0.27
C PRO A 57 12.21 6.43 1.24
N TYR A 58 13.44 6.38 0.75
CA TYR A 58 14.59 7.02 1.42
C TYR A 58 14.34 8.51 1.68
N LEU A 59 14.89 9.01 2.80
CA LEU A 59 15.03 10.43 3.06
C LEU A 59 15.97 11.08 2.03
N ASP A 60 15.87 12.40 1.88
CA ASP A 60 16.83 13.15 1.06
C ASP A 60 18.19 13.12 1.77
N PRO A 61 19.29 12.75 1.07
CA PRO A 61 20.57 12.49 1.72
C PRO A 61 21.18 13.76 2.31
N ASP A 62 21.61 13.68 3.56
CA ASP A 62 22.29 14.75 4.29
C ASP A 62 23.76 14.39 4.67
N ASN A 63 24.19 13.17 4.34
CA ASN A 63 25.48 12.56 4.68
C ASN A 63 25.64 12.25 6.18
N GLU A 64 24.55 12.09 6.91
CA GLU A 64 24.52 11.66 8.29
C GLU A 64 23.78 10.33 8.44
N ASP A 65 23.95 9.69 9.59
CA ASP A 65 23.05 8.64 10.08
C ASP A 65 22.14 9.33 11.10
N ASN A 66 20.91 9.65 10.68
CA ASN A 66 20.00 10.43 11.50
C ASN A 66 19.55 9.58 12.70
N PRO A 67 19.71 10.07 13.95
CA PRO A 67 19.40 9.26 15.11
C PRO A 67 17.88 9.12 15.31
N LYS A 68 17.47 8.00 15.92
CA LYS A 68 16.11 7.82 16.44
C LYS A 68 15.90 8.47 17.81
N TYR A 69 16.96 8.54 18.61
CA TYR A 69 16.92 9.02 20.00
C TYR A 69 17.89 10.18 20.22
N ASP A 70 17.55 11.09 21.12
CA ASP A 70 18.48 12.12 21.61
C ASP A 70 19.58 11.51 22.51
N ALA A 71 20.50 12.37 22.98
CA ALA A 71 21.62 11.94 23.82
C ALA A 71 21.18 11.38 25.19
N GLU A 72 19.97 11.71 25.63
CA GLU A 72 19.35 11.24 26.86
C GLU A 72 18.51 9.95 26.66
N GLY A 73 18.37 9.49 25.41
CA GLY A 73 17.61 8.30 25.04
C GLY A 73 16.11 8.54 24.82
N ASN A 74 15.67 9.80 24.71
CA ASN A 74 14.29 10.11 24.36
C ASN A 74 14.08 10.03 22.85
N GLN A 75 12.94 9.50 22.43
CA GLN A 75 12.54 9.43 21.02
C GLN A 75 12.45 10.84 20.42
N LEU A 76 13.11 11.05 19.28
CA LEU A 76 12.99 12.31 18.54
C LEU A 76 11.62 12.44 17.87
N CYS A 77 11.10 13.66 17.83
CA CYS A 77 9.78 14.00 17.29
C CYS A 77 9.82 14.34 15.80
N ASN A 78 10.25 13.36 15.03
CA ASN A 78 10.48 13.46 13.59
C ASN A 78 10.13 12.13 12.89
N GLU A 79 10.56 11.98 11.65
CA GLU A 79 10.37 10.81 10.80
C GLU A 79 10.74 9.48 11.48
N SER A 80 11.67 9.50 12.42
CA SER A 80 12.13 8.30 13.13
C SER A 80 11.08 7.68 14.08
N ILE A 81 9.96 8.38 14.34
CA ILE A 81 8.82 7.86 15.13
C ILE A 81 8.31 6.55 14.54
N ASN A 82 8.14 6.52 13.21
CA ASN A 82 7.62 5.36 12.52
C ASN A 82 8.43 4.92 11.29
N GLY A 83 9.49 5.66 10.95
CA GLY A 83 10.44 5.30 9.91
C GLY A 83 11.44 4.21 10.32
N LEU A 84 12.27 3.83 9.36
CA LEU A 84 13.16 2.68 9.44
C LEU A 84 14.63 3.12 9.32
N ASN A 85 15.54 2.37 9.94
CA ASN A 85 17.01 2.48 9.85
C ASN A 85 17.66 3.74 10.46
N PHE A 86 16.93 4.49 11.29
CA PHE A 86 17.49 5.63 12.02
C PHE A 86 18.49 5.19 13.12
N GLY A 87 19.72 5.67 13.07
CA GLY A 87 20.77 5.39 14.06
C GLY A 87 21.40 4.01 13.92
N ASP A 88 21.39 3.42 12.72
CA ASP A 88 21.87 2.05 12.47
C ASP A 88 23.36 1.97 12.04
N THR A 89 24.05 3.12 12.01
CA THR A 89 25.44 3.37 11.58
C THR A 89 25.69 3.39 10.07
N ILE A 90 24.64 3.26 9.25
CA ILE A 90 24.71 3.34 7.79
C ILE A 90 24.17 4.70 7.34
N ILE A 91 25.07 5.53 6.83
CA ILE A 91 24.73 6.88 6.35
C ILE A 91 23.71 6.82 5.20
N ASP A 92 22.71 7.69 5.27
CA ASP A 92 21.68 7.93 4.25
C ASP A 92 20.85 6.69 3.85
N ASN A 93 20.59 5.76 4.78
CA ASN A 93 19.72 4.60 4.52
C ASN A 93 18.34 4.70 5.20
N GLU A 94 18.05 5.81 5.86
CA GLU A 94 16.80 6.07 6.57
C GLU A 94 15.64 6.11 5.60
N ARG A 95 14.53 5.51 6.03
CA ARG A 95 13.32 5.42 5.19
C ARG A 95 12.13 6.00 5.94
N TYR A 96 11.36 6.81 5.23
CA TYR A 96 10.11 7.36 5.76
C TYR A 96 9.16 6.23 6.16
N GLY A 97 8.42 6.39 7.26
CA GLY A 97 7.20 5.63 7.50
C GLY A 97 6.00 6.35 6.89
N MET A 98 4.90 6.42 7.64
CA MET A 98 3.74 7.23 7.28
C MET A 98 3.91 8.65 7.83
N THR A 99 3.96 9.65 6.97
CA THR A 99 4.17 11.07 7.32
C THR A 99 2.90 11.90 7.31
N ARG A 100 1.83 11.39 6.71
CA ARG A 100 0.51 12.01 6.74
C ARG A 100 -0.58 10.96 6.57
N TYR A 101 -1.70 11.18 7.24
CA TYR A 101 -2.93 10.44 7.01
C TYR A 101 -4.07 11.42 6.77
N HIS A 102 -4.82 11.16 5.70
CA HIS A 102 -6.01 11.90 5.32
C HIS A 102 -7.14 10.94 4.97
N TYR A 103 -8.37 11.44 4.94
CA TYR A 103 -9.53 10.68 4.49
C TYR A 103 -10.47 11.55 3.68
N TYR A 104 -11.32 10.90 2.90
CA TYR A 104 -12.43 11.52 2.20
C TYR A 104 -13.59 10.53 2.13
N CYS A 105 -14.79 11.02 1.89
CA CYS A 105 -16.01 10.23 1.90
C CYS A 105 -16.92 10.63 0.75
N ASN A 106 -17.91 9.80 0.45
CA ASN A 106 -18.90 10.11 -0.59
C ASN A 106 -20.06 11.00 -0.06
N SER A 107 -20.09 11.25 1.25
CA SER A 107 -21.15 11.94 1.97
C SER A 107 -20.59 13.10 2.80
N GLY A 108 -21.43 13.84 3.53
CA GLY A 108 -20.98 14.98 4.32
C GLY A 108 -20.69 16.25 3.51
N SER A 109 -19.77 17.08 4.01
CA SER A 109 -19.46 18.38 3.42
C SER A 109 -18.71 18.25 2.09
N ALA A 110 -19.02 19.14 1.14
CA ALA A 110 -18.48 19.08 -0.23
C ALA A 110 -16.94 19.14 -0.32
N TYR A 111 -16.24 19.73 0.66
CA TYR A 111 -14.78 19.78 0.66
C TYR A 111 -14.11 18.43 1.02
N MET A 112 -14.90 17.44 1.45
CA MET A 112 -14.48 16.10 1.86
C MET A 112 -14.86 15.03 0.83
N HIS A 113 -15.45 15.42 -0.30
CA HIS A 113 -15.97 14.49 -1.30
C HIS A 113 -14.87 13.80 -2.11
N ASN A 114 -15.25 12.90 -3.01
CA ASN A 114 -14.28 12.27 -3.91
C ASN A 114 -13.56 13.33 -4.78
N PRO A 115 -12.25 13.16 -5.03
CA PRO A 115 -11.51 14.03 -5.93
C PRO A 115 -12.00 13.86 -7.38
N ASP A 116 -12.15 14.98 -8.11
CA ASP A 116 -12.63 14.98 -9.50
C ASP A 116 -11.48 15.18 -10.51
N ASP A 117 -10.44 15.94 -10.12
CA ASP A 117 -9.30 16.21 -10.98
C ASP A 117 -7.93 16.06 -10.29
N ALA A 118 -6.85 16.22 -11.07
CA ALA A 118 -5.49 16.03 -10.59
C ALA A 118 -5.11 17.00 -9.44
N GLY A 119 -5.69 18.20 -9.41
CA GLY A 119 -5.50 19.16 -8.33
C GLY A 119 -6.09 18.66 -7.02
N ASP A 120 -7.26 18.05 -7.07
CA ASP A 120 -7.92 17.47 -5.89
C ASP A 120 -7.10 16.33 -5.26
N TYR A 121 -6.61 15.39 -6.09
CA TYR A 121 -5.71 14.34 -5.61
C TYR A 121 -4.44 14.93 -4.98
N TYR A 122 -3.90 16.00 -5.57
CA TYR A 122 -2.72 16.66 -5.04
C TYR A 122 -2.99 17.41 -3.74
N ASN A 123 -4.16 18.04 -3.59
CA ASN A 123 -4.59 18.64 -2.35
C ASN A 123 -4.61 17.61 -1.22
N TYR A 124 -5.25 16.46 -1.45
CA TYR A 124 -5.30 15.40 -0.44
C TYR A 124 -3.91 14.85 -0.08
N LEU A 125 -3.03 14.63 -1.06
CA LEU A 125 -1.64 14.23 -0.79
C LEU A 125 -0.88 15.23 0.11
N ASN A 126 -1.20 16.51 0.00
CA ASN A 126 -0.54 17.59 0.74
C ASN A 126 -1.28 18.00 2.02
N GLY A 127 -2.34 17.28 2.41
CA GLY A 127 -3.10 17.55 3.62
C GLY A 127 -4.08 18.71 3.51
N PHE A 128 -4.53 19.01 2.29
CA PHE A 128 -5.57 19.99 2.01
C PHE A 128 -6.90 19.29 1.67
N TRP A 129 -8.01 19.96 1.95
CA TRP A 129 -9.33 19.62 1.47
C TRP A 129 -9.52 20.08 0.02
N LEU A 130 -10.63 19.70 -0.63
CA LEU A 130 -10.91 20.09 -2.03
C LEU A 130 -11.00 21.62 -2.21
N ASP A 131 -11.46 22.34 -1.19
CA ASP A 131 -11.53 23.80 -1.19
C ASP A 131 -10.16 24.48 -0.93
N SER A 132 -9.07 23.71 -0.96
CA SER A 132 -7.70 24.15 -0.72
C SER A 132 -7.44 24.68 0.69
N THR A 133 -8.34 24.41 1.65
CA THR A 133 -8.07 24.68 3.07
C THR A 133 -7.22 23.56 3.67
N ARG A 134 -6.31 23.92 4.58
CA ARG A 134 -5.47 22.94 5.28
C ARG A 134 -6.29 22.22 6.33
N VAL A 135 -6.08 20.92 6.49
CA VAL A 135 -6.66 20.15 7.60
C VAL A 135 -6.14 20.71 8.94
N GLN A 136 -7.06 20.97 9.86
CA GLN A 136 -6.75 21.45 11.20
C GLN A 136 -7.15 20.44 12.27
N TYR A 137 -6.37 20.38 13.35
CA TYR A 137 -6.64 19.46 14.44
C TYR A 137 -7.98 19.77 15.13
N GLY A 138 -8.80 18.74 15.33
CA GLY A 138 -10.11 18.81 15.97
C GLY A 138 -11.29 18.84 14.99
N GLU A 139 -12.49 18.61 15.54
CA GLU A 139 -13.74 18.47 14.77
C GLU A 139 -13.56 17.53 13.56
N TRP A 140 -14.04 17.92 12.38
CA TRP A 140 -13.92 17.14 11.14
C TRP A 140 -12.70 17.53 10.30
N GLY A 141 -11.71 18.19 10.91
CA GLY A 141 -10.55 18.74 10.20
C GLY A 141 -10.79 20.11 9.56
N GLN A 142 -12.03 20.63 9.66
CA GLN A 142 -12.60 21.97 9.38
C GLN A 142 -14.10 21.77 9.05
N PRO A 143 -15.03 22.74 9.21
CA PRO A 143 -15.01 23.96 10.03
C PRO A 143 -15.35 23.71 11.51
N GLY A 144 -14.73 24.49 12.42
CA GLY A 144 -14.89 24.39 13.88
C GLY A 144 -13.67 23.83 14.60
N ALA A 145 -12.74 23.23 13.85
CA ALA A 145 -11.47 22.75 14.34
C ALA A 145 -10.73 23.83 15.15
N THR A 146 -10.09 23.42 16.24
CA THR A 146 -9.37 24.34 17.15
C THR A 146 -7.92 24.57 16.72
N GLY A 147 -7.40 23.72 15.83
CA GLY A 147 -6.05 23.79 15.31
C GLY A 147 -4.98 23.27 16.28
N PRO A 148 -3.71 23.31 15.89
CA PRO A 148 -3.17 23.92 14.67
C PRO A 148 -3.42 23.07 13.41
N ASP A 149 -2.88 23.51 12.26
CA ASP A 149 -2.79 22.67 11.06
C ASP A 149 -2.11 21.35 11.38
N CYS A 150 -2.56 20.25 10.78
CA CYS A 150 -2.05 18.92 11.10
C CYS A 150 -1.83 18.02 9.88
N ASN A 151 -1.07 16.95 10.10
CA ASN A 151 -0.74 15.91 9.12
C ASN A 151 -1.48 14.59 9.37
N PHE A 152 -2.10 14.40 10.53
CA PHE A 152 -2.76 13.13 10.86
C PHE A 152 -4.18 13.40 11.32
N MET A 153 -5.14 12.90 10.54
CA MET A 153 -6.56 12.88 10.89
C MET A 153 -6.85 11.74 11.87
N TYR A 154 -7.54 12.05 12.97
CA TYR A 154 -7.94 11.06 13.99
C TYR A 154 -6.77 10.17 14.51
N PRO A 155 -5.67 10.77 15.02
CA PRO A 155 -4.54 10.00 15.53
C PRO A 155 -4.82 9.33 16.88
N GLY A 156 -5.94 9.63 17.54
CA GLY A 156 -6.19 9.16 18.90
C GLY A 156 -5.08 9.61 19.85
N ASP A 157 -4.51 8.65 20.57
CA ASP A 157 -3.40 8.83 21.51
C ASP A 157 -2.01 8.52 20.90
N SER A 158 -1.95 8.19 19.61
CA SER A 158 -0.72 7.70 18.96
C SER A 158 0.29 8.80 18.61
N ASP A 159 -0.12 10.08 18.52
CA ASP A 159 0.78 11.21 18.26
C ASP A 159 1.27 11.86 19.57
N THR A 160 2.02 11.09 20.36
CA THR A 160 2.37 11.44 21.75
C THR A 160 3.21 12.70 21.89
N CYS A 161 3.93 13.11 20.85
CA CYS A 161 4.72 14.33 20.88
C CYS A 161 4.30 15.40 19.87
N ASN A 162 3.08 15.30 19.35
CA ASN A 162 2.49 16.28 18.45
C ASN A 162 3.28 16.42 17.14
N TRP A 163 3.93 15.36 16.65
CA TRP A 163 4.69 15.38 15.40
C TRP A 163 3.80 15.77 14.21
N GLY A 164 2.54 15.34 14.23
CA GLY A 164 1.55 15.73 13.24
C GLY A 164 1.24 17.22 13.17
N THR A 165 1.67 17.99 14.17
CA THR A 165 1.40 19.42 14.36
C THR A 165 2.69 20.19 14.65
N ASP A 166 3.82 19.69 14.15
CA ASP A 166 5.14 20.31 14.28
C ASP A 166 5.55 20.56 15.76
N GLY A 167 5.14 19.66 16.66
CA GLY A 167 5.40 19.75 18.10
C GLY A 167 4.48 20.71 18.86
N ILE A 168 3.48 21.31 18.20
CA ILE A 168 2.56 22.27 18.79
C ILE A 168 1.36 21.52 19.38
N LEU A 169 1.18 21.62 20.69
CA LEU A 169 0.02 21.03 21.36
C LEU A 169 -1.30 21.58 20.77
N PRO A 170 -2.24 20.72 20.35
CA PRO A 170 -3.55 21.14 19.88
C PRO A 170 -4.35 21.96 20.88
N ASN A 171 -5.11 22.94 20.36
CA ASN A 171 -5.98 23.79 21.17
C ASN A 171 -7.22 23.02 21.67
N GLY A 172 -7.93 23.60 22.65
CA GLY A 172 -9.16 22.98 23.18
C GLY A 172 -8.89 21.83 24.16
N GLY A 173 -7.64 21.66 24.59
CA GLY A 173 -7.23 20.57 25.49
C GLY A 173 -7.18 19.20 24.81
N LEU A 174 -7.20 19.17 23.47
CA LEU A 174 -7.07 17.94 22.69
C LEU A 174 -5.64 17.38 22.77
N ASN A 175 -5.51 16.10 22.42
CA ASN A 175 -4.28 15.31 22.57
C ASN A 175 -3.75 15.29 24.02
N THR A 176 -4.66 15.13 24.98
CA THR A 176 -4.33 14.95 26.41
C THR A 176 -5.04 13.71 26.97
N PRO A 177 -4.57 13.12 28.09
CA PRO A 177 -5.17 11.90 28.64
C PRO A 177 -6.69 12.03 28.85
N GLY A 178 -7.44 11.19 28.11
CA GLY A 178 -8.90 11.16 28.14
C GLY A 178 -9.59 12.16 27.21
N ASN A 179 -8.83 12.95 26.44
CA ASN A 179 -9.35 13.88 25.43
C ASN A 179 -8.53 13.79 24.14
N TYR A 180 -8.79 12.71 23.39
CA TYR A 180 -8.12 12.40 22.13
C TYR A 180 -9.04 12.65 20.94
N TRP A 181 -8.44 13.03 19.82
CA TRP A 181 -9.18 13.26 18.59
C TRP A 181 -9.34 11.95 17.83
N THR A 182 -10.56 11.42 17.87
CA THR A 182 -10.97 10.22 17.14
C THR A 182 -12.25 10.54 16.38
N GLU A 183 -12.61 9.70 15.42
CA GLU A 183 -13.83 9.91 14.66
C GLU A 183 -15.09 9.77 15.55
N GLU A 184 -15.06 8.89 16.55
CA GLU A 184 -16.14 8.73 17.53
C GLU A 184 -16.26 9.91 18.47
N SER A 185 -15.13 10.47 18.93
CA SER A 185 -15.15 11.54 19.92
C SER A 185 -15.76 12.83 19.38
N VAL A 186 -15.70 13.02 18.05
CA VAL A 186 -16.35 14.14 17.35
C VAL A 186 -17.78 13.84 16.90
N GLY A 187 -18.27 12.61 17.12
CA GLY A 187 -19.66 12.23 16.85
C GLY A 187 -20.02 12.18 15.36
N ASN A 188 -19.07 11.78 14.51
CA ASN A 188 -19.37 11.53 13.10
C ASN A 188 -20.38 10.40 12.96
N ASN A 189 -21.23 10.46 11.91
CA ASN A 189 -22.00 9.28 11.52
C ASN A 189 -21.07 8.34 10.74
N PRO A 190 -21.03 7.04 11.07
CA PRO A 190 -20.37 6.05 10.23
C PRO A 190 -20.91 6.11 8.80
N ASP A 191 -20.04 6.00 7.80
CA ASP A 191 -20.43 5.99 6.39
C ASP A 191 -19.25 5.48 5.54
N ASP A 192 -19.40 5.46 4.22
CA ASP A 192 -18.37 5.04 3.27
C ASP A 192 -17.13 5.96 3.33
N ARG A 193 -16.03 5.44 3.91
CA ARG A 193 -14.75 6.13 4.14
C ARG A 193 -13.64 5.60 3.24
N ARG A 194 -12.83 6.51 2.72
CA ARG A 194 -11.59 6.21 1.98
C ARG A 194 -10.38 6.78 2.70
N GLY A 195 -9.40 5.94 2.98
CA GLY A 195 -8.14 6.33 3.61
C GLY A 195 -7.07 6.71 2.61
N LEU A 196 -6.23 7.67 2.99
CA LEU A 196 -5.03 8.07 2.26
C LEU A 196 -3.82 8.17 3.20
N GLY A 197 -2.95 7.17 3.14
CA GLY A 197 -1.63 7.23 3.77
C GLY A 197 -0.60 7.87 2.84
N VAL A 198 0.25 8.73 3.36
CA VAL A 198 1.33 9.40 2.61
C VAL A 198 2.67 9.09 3.28
N SER A 199 3.70 8.91 2.46
CA SER A 199 5.10 8.76 2.86
C SER A 199 5.93 9.74 2.03
N GLY A 200 6.72 10.60 2.68
CA GLY A 200 7.41 11.74 2.09
C GLY A 200 6.97 13.09 2.68
N PRO A 201 7.22 14.23 2.00
CA PRO A 201 7.76 14.34 0.64
C PRO A 201 9.23 13.92 0.57
N PHE A 202 9.68 13.57 -0.64
CA PHE A 202 11.08 13.25 -0.93
C PHE A 202 11.40 13.72 -2.36
N THR A 203 12.68 13.88 -2.65
CA THR A 203 13.15 14.26 -3.97
C THR A 203 13.41 13.02 -4.82
N PHE A 204 12.62 12.82 -5.87
CA PHE A 204 12.80 11.67 -6.76
C PHE A 204 13.74 12.00 -7.91
N GLU A 205 15.04 11.82 -7.68
CA GLU A 205 16.10 12.14 -8.64
C GLU A 205 16.15 11.16 -9.84
N PRO A 206 16.64 11.60 -11.02
CA PRO A 206 16.79 10.72 -12.18
C PRO A 206 17.66 9.49 -11.89
N GLY A 207 17.06 8.31 -12.03
CA GLY A 207 17.74 7.03 -11.81
C GLY A 207 17.75 6.55 -10.35
N ALA A 208 17.15 7.32 -9.43
CA ALA A 208 16.93 6.85 -8.06
C ALA A 208 15.99 5.63 -8.05
N VAL A 209 16.14 4.81 -7.02
CA VAL A 209 15.27 3.66 -6.75
C VAL A 209 14.87 3.75 -5.29
N HIS A 210 13.57 3.84 -5.05
CA HIS A 210 13.00 3.78 -3.71
C HIS A 210 12.26 2.46 -3.53
N LYS A 211 12.23 1.98 -2.28
CA LYS A 211 11.45 0.80 -1.88
C LYS A 211 10.22 1.23 -1.11
N LEU A 212 9.15 0.47 -1.21
CA LEU A 212 7.92 0.70 -0.47
C LEU A 212 7.44 -0.65 0.06
N ASP A 213 7.55 -0.83 1.37
CA ASP A 213 7.17 -2.03 2.11
C ASP A 213 5.91 -1.72 2.91
N ILE A 214 4.81 -2.33 2.49
CA ILE A 214 3.47 -2.09 3.03
C ILE A 214 2.83 -3.43 3.40
N ALA A 215 2.27 -3.50 4.60
CA ALA A 215 1.45 -4.62 5.02
C ALA A 215 -0.03 -4.23 5.05
N TYR A 216 -0.87 -5.06 4.44
CA TYR A 216 -2.32 -5.00 4.59
C TYR A 216 -2.71 -6.00 5.67
N VAL A 217 -3.29 -5.50 6.76
CA VAL A 217 -3.51 -6.28 7.97
C VAL A 217 -5.00 -6.30 8.27
N PHE A 218 -5.51 -7.50 8.45
CA PHE A 218 -6.88 -7.76 8.87
C PHE A 218 -6.84 -8.31 10.29
N ALA A 219 -7.79 -7.92 11.14
CA ALA A 219 -7.97 -8.49 12.47
C ALA A 219 -9.46 -8.63 12.77
N ARG A 220 -9.85 -9.71 13.45
CA ARG A 220 -11.22 -9.92 13.90
C ARG A 220 -11.21 -10.64 15.23
N ASP A 221 -11.77 -10.00 16.24
CA ASP A 221 -11.96 -10.57 17.56
C ASP A 221 -13.42 -10.99 17.74
N PHE A 222 -13.66 -12.26 18.07
CA PHE A 222 -14.99 -12.85 18.29
C PHE A 222 -15.41 -12.89 19.76
N ASP A 223 -14.51 -12.58 20.69
CA ASP A 223 -14.75 -12.62 22.12
C ASP A 223 -15.04 -11.21 22.70
N GLY A 224 -14.70 -10.16 21.94
CA GLY A 224 -14.80 -8.76 22.35
C GLY A 224 -15.86 -7.92 21.62
N THR A 225 -15.64 -6.61 21.62
CA THR A 225 -16.45 -5.59 20.91
C THR A 225 -15.83 -5.26 19.55
N ALA A 226 -16.47 -4.39 18.75
CA ALA A 226 -15.86 -3.85 17.53
C ALA A 226 -14.47 -3.23 17.78
N LEU A 227 -14.29 -2.52 18.90
CA LEU A 227 -12.99 -1.94 19.29
C LEU A 227 -11.95 -3.02 19.68
N SER A 228 -12.38 -4.22 20.07
CA SER A 228 -11.45 -5.31 20.37
C SER A 228 -10.74 -5.80 19.10
N SER A 229 -11.40 -5.76 17.94
CA SER A 229 -10.74 -6.00 16.65
C SER A 229 -9.69 -4.94 16.32
N VAL A 230 -9.90 -3.68 16.73
CA VAL A 230 -8.91 -2.59 16.56
C VAL A 230 -7.68 -2.82 17.44
N GLU A 231 -7.86 -3.22 18.71
CA GLU A 231 -6.74 -3.53 19.58
C GLU A 231 -5.94 -4.74 19.08
N LEU A 232 -6.63 -5.80 18.62
CA LEU A 232 -5.98 -6.94 17.98
C LEU A 232 -5.23 -6.54 16.69
N LEU A 233 -5.75 -5.56 15.94
CA LEU A 233 -5.08 -5.03 14.75
C LEU A 233 -3.76 -4.34 15.14
N LYS A 234 -3.76 -3.53 16.21
CA LYS A 234 -2.56 -2.85 16.73
C LYS A 234 -1.51 -3.86 17.21
N GLU A 235 -1.92 -4.93 17.89
CA GLU A 235 -1.00 -6.02 18.28
C GLU A 235 -0.36 -6.69 17.05
N ARG A 236 -1.14 -6.89 15.97
CA ARG A 236 -0.61 -7.45 14.71
C ARG A 236 0.35 -6.48 14.02
N PHE A 237 0.08 -5.18 14.07
CA PHE A 237 1.01 -4.18 13.57
C PHE A 237 2.36 -4.24 14.30
N ASP A 238 2.33 -4.29 15.63
CA ASP A 238 3.55 -4.39 16.45
C ASP A 238 4.34 -5.66 16.11
N TYR A 239 3.65 -6.80 16.01
CA TYR A 239 4.27 -8.06 15.62
C TYR A 239 4.93 -8.00 14.25
N LEU A 240 4.24 -7.45 13.23
CA LEU A 240 4.78 -7.35 11.87
C LEU A 240 5.95 -6.37 11.78
N LYS A 241 5.87 -5.25 12.52
CA LYS A 241 6.94 -4.26 12.57
C LYS A 241 8.19 -4.81 13.22
N ASP A 242 8.07 -5.46 14.39
CA ASP A 242 9.19 -6.16 15.04
C ASP A 242 9.79 -7.24 14.13
N LEU A 243 8.95 -8.02 13.45
CA LEU A 243 9.43 -9.03 12.50
C LEU A 243 10.25 -8.42 11.35
N PHE A 244 9.75 -7.31 10.79
CA PHE A 244 10.36 -6.62 9.66
C PHE A 244 11.65 -5.91 10.05
N GLU A 245 11.64 -5.16 11.16
CA GLU A 245 12.82 -4.45 11.66
C GLU A 245 13.97 -5.41 12.05
N ASN A 246 13.64 -6.61 12.54
CA ASN A 246 14.65 -7.65 12.81
C ASN A 246 15.16 -8.36 11.55
N ASN A 247 14.38 -8.38 10.47
CA ASN A 247 14.75 -9.01 9.20
C ASN A 247 13.86 -8.46 8.06
N GLU A 248 14.33 -7.43 7.36
CA GLU A 248 13.59 -6.81 6.24
C GLU A 248 13.26 -7.83 5.13
N ASP A 249 14.08 -8.89 4.99
CA ASP A 249 13.87 -9.96 4.02
C ASP A 249 12.89 -11.05 4.51
N PHE A 250 12.37 -10.98 5.73
CA PHE A 250 11.49 -12.03 6.28
C PHE A 250 10.26 -12.29 5.40
N PHE A 251 9.67 -11.22 4.86
CA PHE A 251 8.49 -11.31 4.00
C PHE A 251 8.84 -11.47 2.51
N SER A 252 10.12 -11.67 2.16
CA SER A 252 10.55 -12.12 0.84
C SER A 252 10.21 -13.61 0.63
N GLY A 253 8.92 -13.94 0.83
CA GLY A 253 8.33 -15.28 0.71
C GLY A 253 8.04 -15.68 -0.73
N ILE A 254 8.15 -14.75 -1.68
CA ILE A 254 8.63 -15.12 -3.00
C ILE A 254 10.14 -15.21 -2.82
N THR A 255 10.60 -16.35 -2.26
CA THR A 255 11.89 -16.88 -2.72
C THR A 255 11.79 -16.72 -4.20
N ASP A 256 12.71 -15.96 -4.81
CA ASP A 256 12.88 -15.95 -6.25
C ASP A 256 12.55 -17.37 -6.68
N LYS A 257 11.39 -17.57 -7.35
CA LYS A 257 11.26 -18.78 -8.14
C LYS A 257 12.44 -18.59 -9.03
N LYS A 258 13.51 -19.30 -8.66
CA LYS A 258 14.84 -19.23 -9.23
C LYS A 258 14.59 -18.85 -10.66
N GLN A 259 15.12 -17.72 -11.14
CA GLN A 259 15.21 -17.54 -12.57
C GLN A 259 16.05 -18.71 -13.09
N MET A 260 15.43 -19.88 -13.21
CA MET A 260 15.65 -20.85 -14.24
C MET A 260 14.82 -20.33 -15.41
N GLY A 261 15.00 -19.06 -15.75
CA GLY A 261 14.78 -18.61 -17.10
C GLY A 261 15.87 -19.28 -17.91
N HIS A 262 15.71 -20.58 -18.18
CA HIS A 262 16.33 -21.15 -19.35
C HIS A 262 15.95 -20.22 -20.51
N GLN A 263 16.94 -19.70 -21.23
CA GLN A 263 16.69 -18.65 -22.20
C GLN A 263 15.80 -19.20 -23.32
N LEU A 264 14.67 -18.54 -23.55
CA LEU A 264 13.85 -18.71 -24.74
C LEU A 264 14.02 -17.49 -25.63
N ASN A 265 14.94 -17.60 -26.56
CA ASN A 265 15.20 -16.56 -27.55
C ASN A 265 14.22 -16.74 -28.70
N THR A 266 13.45 -15.71 -29.02
CA THR A 266 12.52 -15.72 -30.15
C THR A 266 12.97 -14.75 -31.23
N TYR A 267 12.87 -15.16 -32.49
CA TYR A 267 13.28 -14.33 -33.62
C TYR A 267 12.55 -14.73 -34.92
N PRO A 268 12.38 -13.81 -35.88
CA PRO A 268 12.56 -12.38 -35.70
C PRO A 268 11.52 -11.81 -34.73
N ASN A 269 11.87 -10.75 -34.01
CA ASN A 269 10.92 -9.99 -33.18
C ASN A 269 11.15 -8.50 -33.46
N PRO A 270 10.23 -7.79 -34.14
CA PRO A 270 8.89 -8.23 -34.55
C PRO A 270 8.86 -9.31 -35.65
N VAL A 271 7.82 -10.14 -35.65
CA VAL A 271 7.59 -11.24 -36.62
C VAL A 271 6.43 -10.93 -37.56
N ASN A 272 6.57 -11.30 -38.84
CA ASN A 272 5.49 -11.20 -39.83
C ASN A 272 4.75 -12.53 -40.03
N GLU A 273 5.44 -13.64 -40.26
CA GLU A 273 4.76 -14.92 -40.61
C GLU A 273 5.25 -16.06 -39.75
N ILE A 274 6.56 -16.30 -39.70
CA ILE A 274 7.16 -17.43 -39.01
C ILE A 274 8.00 -16.93 -37.83
N LEU A 275 7.69 -17.40 -36.63
CA LEU A 275 8.48 -17.17 -35.42
C LEU A 275 9.34 -18.40 -35.14
N TYR A 276 10.63 -18.19 -34.99
CA TYR A 276 11.59 -19.19 -34.55
C TYR A 276 11.87 -19.00 -33.07
N PHE A 277 12.25 -20.08 -32.39
CA PHE A 277 12.83 -19.98 -31.06
C PHE A 277 13.94 -21.00 -30.80
N ASP A 278 14.86 -20.61 -29.92
CA ASP A 278 15.91 -21.46 -29.38
C ASP A 278 15.73 -21.61 -27.86
N ILE A 279 15.96 -22.82 -27.34
CA ILE A 279 15.99 -23.12 -25.90
C ILE A 279 17.30 -23.84 -25.51
N ASP A 280 17.79 -23.58 -24.31
CA ASP A 280 19.07 -24.11 -23.82
C ASP A 280 19.09 -25.65 -23.58
N ASN A 281 17.92 -26.29 -23.52
CA ASN A 281 17.79 -27.73 -23.24
C ASN A 281 16.71 -28.34 -24.14
N ASP A 282 17.04 -28.49 -25.42
CA ASP A 282 16.14 -29.02 -26.44
C ASP A 282 15.82 -30.51 -26.18
N GLN A 283 14.55 -30.82 -25.94
CA GLN A 283 14.06 -32.17 -25.65
C GLN A 283 13.00 -32.57 -26.66
N ALA A 284 12.81 -33.88 -26.86
CA ALA A 284 11.71 -34.35 -27.69
C ALA A 284 10.36 -34.09 -27.00
N GLY A 285 9.34 -33.72 -27.78
CA GLY A 285 7.97 -33.55 -27.28
C GLY A 285 7.68 -32.19 -26.66
N LEU A 286 8.30 -31.12 -27.17
CA LEU A 286 7.96 -29.76 -26.78
C LEU A 286 6.55 -29.40 -27.25
N GLU A 287 5.81 -28.71 -26.39
CA GLU A 287 4.53 -28.09 -26.71
C GLU A 287 4.64 -26.57 -26.61
N TYR A 288 3.83 -25.83 -27.36
CA TYR A 288 3.75 -24.39 -27.24
C TYR A 288 2.32 -23.90 -27.11
N GLN A 289 2.18 -22.77 -26.43
CA GLN A 289 0.95 -22.01 -26.26
C GLN A 289 1.27 -20.53 -26.47
N ILE A 290 0.43 -19.82 -27.20
CA ILE A 290 0.54 -18.38 -27.43
C ILE A 290 -0.66 -17.70 -26.80
N TYR A 291 -0.38 -16.72 -25.96
CA TYR A 291 -1.39 -15.90 -25.28
C TYR A 291 -1.32 -14.47 -25.80
N SER A 292 -2.48 -13.84 -25.99
CA SER A 292 -2.57 -12.40 -26.22
C SER A 292 -2.19 -11.60 -24.96
N ALA A 293 -1.96 -10.29 -25.10
CA ALA A 293 -1.59 -9.41 -23.99
C ALA A 293 -2.60 -9.39 -22.81
N ASN A 294 -3.86 -9.71 -23.06
CA ASN A 294 -4.92 -9.85 -22.06
C ASN A 294 -5.09 -11.31 -21.55
N GLY A 295 -4.15 -12.20 -21.82
CA GLY A 295 -4.11 -13.56 -21.27
C GLY A 295 -5.02 -14.59 -21.95
N THR A 296 -5.58 -14.29 -23.13
CA THR A 296 -6.39 -15.25 -23.89
C THR A 296 -5.48 -16.18 -24.70
N LEU A 297 -5.69 -17.50 -24.63
CA LEU A 297 -4.99 -18.48 -25.48
C LEU A 297 -5.44 -18.31 -26.94
N VAL A 298 -4.51 -18.03 -27.85
CA VAL A 298 -4.80 -17.77 -29.27
C VAL A 298 -4.29 -18.86 -30.22
N MET A 299 -3.29 -19.64 -29.81
CA MET A 299 -2.72 -20.73 -30.60
C MET A 299 -1.99 -21.71 -29.68
N GLU A 300 -2.02 -22.99 -30.02
CA GLU A 300 -1.20 -24.02 -29.37
C GLU A 300 -0.79 -25.10 -30.38
N GLY A 301 0.25 -25.86 -30.04
CA GLY A 301 0.73 -26.96 -30.87
C GLY A 301 1.91 -27.67 -30.23
N GLY A 302 2.56 -28.56 -31.00
CA GLY A 302 3.74 -29.29 -30.54
C GLY A 302 4.78 -29.48 -31.63
N PHE A 303 6.01 -29.77 -31.21
CA PHE A 303 7.15 -29.98 -32.10
C PHE A 303 7.47 -31.47 -32.19
N SER A 304 7.64 -31.95 -33.42
CA SER A 304 8.28 -33.24 -33.66
C SER A 304 9.79 -33.03 -33.71
N SER A 305 10.55 -33.97 -33.12
CA SER A 305 11.99 -33.84 -32.85
C SER A 305 12.78 -33.29 -34.05
N GLY A 306 13.45 -32.14 -33.87
CA GLY A 306 14.27 -31.48 -34.87
C GLY A 306 14.90 -30.19 -34.34
N LEU A 307 16.06 -29.80 -34.88
CA LEU A 307 16.93 -28.71 -34.39
C LEU A 307 16.42 -27.28 -34.68
N LYS A 308 15.21 -27.11 -35.22
CA LYS A 308 14.62 -25.80 -35.53
C LYS A 308 13.14 -25.79 -35.19
N HIS A 309 12.78 -25.00 -34.20
CA HIS A 309 11.40 -24.82 -33.77
C HIS A 309 10.81 -23.61 -34.48
N GLU A 310 9.84 -23.86 -35.36
CA GLU A 310 9.16 -22.82 -36.13
C GLU A 310 7.65 -22.83 -35.85
N ILE A 311 7.08 -21.64 -35.67
CA ILE A 311 5.66 -21.44 -35.42
C ILE A 311 5.09 -20.55 -36.54
N ASP A 312 4.06 -21.05 -37.22
CA ASP A 312 3.34 -20.30 -38.26
C ASP A 312 2.25 -19.42 -37.64
N LEU A 313 2.46 -18.11 -37.71
CA LEU A 313 1.63 -17.08 -37.12
C LEU A 313 0.74 -16.36 -38.13
N ARG A 314 0.62 -16.86 -39.37
CA ARG A 314 -0.22 -16.22 -40.41
C ARG A 314 -1.70 -16.12 -40.03
N THR A 315 -2.15 -16.95 -39.08
CA THR A 315 -3.55 -17.01 -38.63
C THR A 315 -3.85 -16.10 -37.44
N ILE A 316 -2.84 -15.56 -36.75
CA ILE A 316 -3.05 -14.63 -35.63
C ILE A 316 -2.93 -13.18 -36.09
N LYS A 317 -3.71 -12.29 -35.46
CA LYS A 317 -3.74 -10.85 -35.78
C LYS A 317 -2.48 -10.13 -35.29
N GLU A 318 -2.21 -8.95 -35.83
CA GLU A 318 -1.18 -8.04 -35.31
C GLU A 318 -1.40 -7.74 -33.83
N GLY A 319 -0.32 -7.70 -33.04
CA GLY A 319 -0.41 -7.49 -31.59
C GLY A 319 0.80 -7.96 -30.79
N LEU A 320 0.72 -7.74 -29.47
CA LEU A 320 1.69 -8.23 -28.49
C LEU A 320 1.23 -9.58 -27.94
N TYR A 321 2.15 -10.55 -27.92
CA TYR A 321 1.88 -11.92 -27.49
C TYR A 321 2.95 -12.45 -26.54
N VAL A 322 2.56 -13.43 -25.73
CA VAL A 322 3.44 -14.24 -24.89
C VAL A 322 3.48 -15.66 -25.46
N LEU A 323 4.66 -16.10 -25.88
CA LEU A 323 4.96 -17.49 -26.20
C LEU A 323 5.32 -18.23 -24.91
N LYS A 324 4.63 -19.34 -24.66
CA LYS A 324 4.94 -20.32 -23.62
C LYS A 324 5.33 -21.63 -24.28
N VAL A 325 6.52 -22.14 -23.99
CA VAL A 325 6.99 -23.46 -24.43
C VAL A 325 7.08 -24.38 -23.22
N ILE A 326 6.61 -25.62 -23.35
CA ILE A 326 6.51 -26.62 -22.27
C ILE A 326 7.31 -27.85 -22.71
N GLY A 327 8.23 -28.30 -21.88
CA GLY A 327 9.05 -29.50 -22.13
C GLY A 327 9.28 -30.28 -20.83
N GLY A 328 8.65 -31.44 -20.69
CA GLY A 328 8.65 -32.18 -19.43
C GLY A 328 8.09 -31.34 -18.29
N ASP A 329 8.87 -31.17 -17.22
CA ASP A 329 8.50 -30.33 -16.06
C ASP A 329 8.93 -28.85 -16.21
N GLN A 330 9.50 -28.47 -17.35
CA GLN A 330 10.04 -27.12 -17.59
C GLN A 330 9.09 -26.26 -18.41
N VAL A 331 9.04 -24.97 -18.07
CA VAL A 331 8.25 -23.95 -18.77
C VAL A 331 9.13 -22.77 -19.12
N TYR A 332 9.07 -22.36 -20.38
CA TYR A 332 9.85 -21.27 -20.96
C TYR A 332 8.90 -20.18 -21.46
N LEU A 333 9.24 -18.91 -21.26
CA LEU A 333 8.41 -17.77 -21.65
C LEU A 333 9.19 -16.74 -22.46
N SER A 334 8.59 -16.21 -23.51
CA SER A 334 9.15 -15.13 -24.33
C SER A 334 8.04 -14.22 -24.85
N LYS A 335 8.31 -12.92 -24.99
CA LYS A 335 7.36 -11.95 -25.53
C LYS A 335 7.74 -11.60 -26.96
N PHE A 336 6.75 -11.53 -27.86
CA PHE A 336 6.99 -11.12 -29.24
C PHE A 336 5.86 -10.23 -29.80
N ILE A 337 6.20 -9.44 -30.83
CA ILE A 337 5.26 -8.57 -31.54
C ILE A 337 4.97 -9.17 -32.91
N LYS A 338 3.70 -9.47 -33.21
CA LYS A 338 3.22 -9.81 -34.56
C LYS A 338 2.88 -8.52 -35.32
N ARG A 339 3.47 -8.36 -36.50
CA ARG A 339 3.16 -7.30 -37.46
C ARG A 339 2.46 -7.82 -38.70
#